data_AF-A0A8D6PY47-F1
#
_entry.id   AF-A0A8D6PY47-F1
#
_cell.length_a   1.000
_cell.length_b   1.000
_cell.length_c   1.000
_cell.angle_alpha   90.00
_cell.angle_beta   90.00
_cell.angle_gamma   90.00
#
_symmetry.space_group_name_H-M   'P 1'
#
loop_
_entity.id
_entity.type
_entity.pdbx_description
1 polymer ?
#
loop_
_entity_poly.entity_id
_entity_poly.type
_entity_poly.pdbx_seq_one_letter_code
_entity_poly.pdbx_strand_id
1 'polypeptide(L)' 'MEIPKHRHCLNCGISIPPDQVFCSEKCRMEYMQKRKRMLRSQYMFLAIAILITLYYIISIAFKV' A
#
# COMPACT_ATOMS: atom_id res chain seq x y z
N MET A 1 7.65 19.09 32.09
CA MET A 1 6.30 18.81 31.54
C MET A 1 6.47 17.71 30.51
N GLU A 2 6.04 16.49 30.83
CA GLU A 2 6.14 15.36 29.90
C GLU A 2 4.91 15.34 29.00
N ILE A 3 5.12 15.42 27.69
CA ILE A 3 4.03 15.31 26.72
C ILE A 3 3.63 13.83 26.67
N PRO A 4 2.38 13.47 27.01
CA PRO A 4 1.95 12.09 26.95
C PRO A 4 2.13 11.55 25.53
N LYS A 5 2.71 10.34 25.43
CA LYS A 5 2.91 9.66 24.15
C LYS A 5 1.54 9.46 23.50
N HIS A 6 1.35 10.05 22.34
CA HIS A 6 0.16 9.87 21.50
C HIS A 6 0.61 9.53 20.08
N ARG A 7 -0.25 8.85 19.34
CA ARG A 7 -0.08 8.61 17.90
C ARG A 7 -1.21 9.28 17.14
N HIS A 8 -1.08 9.33 15.83
CA HIS A 8 -2.14 9.80 14.95
C HIS A 8 -2.77 8.63 14.20
N CYS A 9 -4.08 8.66 14.00
CA CYS A 9 -4.80 7.67 13.20
C CYS A 9 -4.26 7.62 11.78
N LEU A 10 -3.91 6.44 11.27
CA LEU A 10 -3.34 6.27 9.92
C LEU A 10 -4.28 6.67 8.77
N ASN A 11 -5.59 6.80 9.01
CA ASN A 11 -6.56 7.20 7.98
C ASN A 11 -6.92 8.69 8.02
N CYS A 12 -7.18 9.25 9.21
CA CYS A 12 -7.71 10.61 9.37
C CYS A 12 -6.83 11.56 10.17
N GLY A 13 -5.75 11.08 10.79
CA GLY A 13 -4.78 11.93 11.49
C GLY A 13 -5.20 12.43 12.88
N ILE A 14 -6.31 11.96 13.46
CA ILE A 14 -6.71 12.35 14.82
C ILE A 14 -5.76 11.74 15.87
N SER A 15 -5.52 12.45 16.98
CA SER A 15 -4.73 11.94 18.11
C SER A 15 -5.42 10.74 18.75
N ILE A 16 -4.66 9.67 18.95
CA ILE A 16 -5.09 8.39 19.53
C ILE A 16 -4.07 7.89 20.57
N PRO A 17 -4.50 7.04 21.51
CA PRO A 17 -3.62 6.37 22.45
C PRO A 17 -2.45 5.62 21.76
N PRO A 18 -1.29 5.51 22.40
CA PRO A 18 -0.08 4.94 21.81
C PRO A 18 -0.15 3.42 21.58
N ASP A 19 -1.14 2.74 22.15
CA ASP A 19 -1.49 1.34 21.92
C ASP A 19 -2.39 1.16 20.68
N GLN A 20 -3.10 2.21 20.27
CA GLN A 20 -4.04 2.16 19.15
C GLN A 20 -3.43 2.69 17.85
N VAL A 21 -3.97 2.24 16.72
CA VAL A 21 -3.50 2.58 15.36
C VAL A 21 -4.56 3.34 14.56
N PHE A 22 -5.84 3.08 14.84
CA PHE A 22 -6.98 3.74 14.21
C PHE A 22 -7.92 4.26 15.29
N CYS A 23 -8.56 5.40 15.04
CA CYS A 23 -9.53 5.97 15.98
C CYS A 23 -10.90 5.27 15.95
N SER A 24 -11.17 4.46 14.93
CA SER A 24 -12.45 3.76 14.75
C SER A 24 -12.30 2.60 13.77
N GLU A 25 -13.21 1.63 13.86
CA GLU A 25 -13.27 0.53 12.89
C GLU A 25 -13.56 1.04 11.46
N LYS A 26 -14.34 2.12 11.32
CA LYS A 26 -14.55 2.80 10.03
C LYS A 26 -13.22 3.23 9.40
N CYS A 27 -12.36 3.90 10.16
CA CYS A 27 -11.06 4.35 9.67
C CYS A 27 -10.13 3.19 9.31
N ARG A 28 -10.20 2.08 10.06
CA ARG A 28 -9.46 0.86 9.74
C ARG A 28 -9.92 0.27 8.41
N MET A 29 -11.23 0.12 8.23
CA MET A 29 -11.80 -0.47 7.01
C MET A 29 -11.51 0.36 5.77
N GLU A 30 -11.67 1.68 5.84
CA GLU A 30 -11.33 2.59 4.73
C GLU A 30 -9.84 2.52 4.37
N TYR A 31 -8.96 2.52 5.38
CA TYR A 31 -7.52 2.39 5.15
C TYR A 31 -7.17 1.06 4.49
N MET A 32 -7.75 -0.04 4.96
CA MET A 32 -7.53 -1.37 4.39
C MET A 32 -8.03 -1.47 2.95
N GLN A 33 -9.19 -0.88 2.63
CA GLN A 33 -9.70 -0.83 1.27
C GLN A 33 -8.81 0.00 0.33
N LYS A 34 -8.38 1.19 0.77
CA LYS A 34 -7.42 2.03 0.04
C LYS A 34 -6.11 1.28 -0.21
N ARG A 35 -5.56 0.64 0.83
CA ARG A 35 -4.32 -0.14 0.75
C ARG A 35 -4.47 -1.33 -0.18
N LYS A 36 -5.58 -2.07 -0.12
CA LYS A 36 -5.85 -3.20 -1.03
C LYS A 36 -5.93 -2.74 -2.49
N ARG A 37 -6.55 -1.59 -2.76
CA ARG A 37 -6.61 -1.01 -4.10
C ARG A 37 -5.23 -0.58 -4.61
N MET A 38 -4.44 0.07 -3.76
CA MET A 38 -3.07 0.47 -4.06
C MET A 38 -2.19 -0.74 -4.38
N LEU A 39 -2.21 -1.77 -3.51
CA LEU A 39 -1.47 -3.01 -3.73
C LEU A 39 -1.89 -3.71 -5.02
N ARG A 40 -3.20 -3.80 -5.30
CA ARG A 40 -3.69 -4.38 -6.55
C ARG A 40 -3.14 -3.63 -7.77
N SER A 41 -3.14 -2.30 -7.75
CA SER A 41 -2.57 -1.49 -8.83
C SER A 41 -1.06 -1.74 -9.00
N GLN A 42 -0.32 -1.78 -7.90
CA GLN A 42 1.12 -2.07 -7.93
C GLN A 42 1.43 -3.46 -8.47
N TYR A 43 0.69 -4.48 -8.07
CA TYR A 43 0.85 -5.84 -8.59
C TYR A 43 0.54 -5.92 -10.08
N MET A 44 -0.50 -5.23 -10.55
CA MET A 44 -0.82 -5.15 -11.98
C MET A 44 0.32 -4.50 -12.77
N PHE A 45 0.87 -3.39 -12.27
CA PHE A 45 2.00 -2.72 -12.90
C PHE A 45 3.24 -3.62 -12.95
N LEU A 46 3.58 -4.29 -11.85
CA LEU A 46 4.68 -5.26 -11.81
C LEU A 46 4.48 -6.41 -12.78
N ALA A 47 3.26 -6.96 -12.87
CA ALA A 47 2.95 -8.03 -13.81
C ALA A 47 3.15 -7.60 -15.26
N ILE A 48 2.68 -6.40 -15.64
CA ILE A 48 2.89 -5.85 -16.98
C ILE A 48 4.38 -5.63 -17.26
N ALA A 49 5.12 -5.07 -16.31
CA ALA A 49 6.56 -4.87 -16.45
C ALA A 49 7.29 -6.20 -16.71
N ILE A 50 6.97 -7.25 -15.95
CA ILE A 50 7.54 -8.59 -16.13
C ILE A 50 7.20 -9.14 -17.51
N LEU A 51 5.95 -9.02 -17.98
CA LEU A 51 5.55 -9.51 -19.30
C LEU A 51 6.31 -8.79 -20.43
N ILE A 52 6.48 -7.48 -20.33
CA ILE A 52 7.26 -6.70 -21.31
C ILE A 52 8.73 -7.14 -21.30
N THR A 53 9.31 -7.31 -20.11
CA THR A 53 10.70 -7.77 -19.98
C THR A 53 10.88 -9.17 -20.56
N LEU A 54 9.98 -10.11 -20.26
CA LEU A 54 10.02 -11.46 -20.82
C LEU A 54 9.85 -11.45 -22.33
N TYR A 55 8.91 -10.66 -22.86
CA TYR A 55 8.73 -10.49 -24.30
C TYR A 55 10.02 -10.00 -24.97
N TYR A 56 10.68 -9.00 -24.38
CA TYR A 56 11.96 -8.49 -24.90
C TYR A 56 13.08 -9.52 -24.85
N ILE A 57 13.19 -10.29 -23.77
CA ILE A 57 14.18 -11.36 -23.66
C ILE A 57 13.94 -12.42 -24.73
N ILE A 58 12.68 -12.82 -24.91
CA ILE A 58 12.28 -13.80 -25.93
C ILE A 58 12.55 -13.26 -27.33
N SER A 59 12.17 -12.02 -27.64
CA SER A 59 12.41 -11.45 -28.98
C SER A 59 13.90 -11.39 -29.33
N ILE A 60 14.75 -11.01 -28.37
CA ILE A 60 16.21 -11.01 -28.53
C ILE A 60 16.75 -12.44 -28.68
N ALA A 61 16.29 -13.38 -27.84
CA ALA A 61 16.76 -14.76 -27.84
C ALA A 61 16.38 -15.52 -29.11
N PHE A 62 15.18 -15.29 -29.63
CA PHE A 62 14.67 -15.97 -30.82
C PHE A 62 14.96 -15.22 -32.12
N LYS A 63 15.70 -14.09 -32.10
CA LYS A 63 16.11 -13.32 -33.28
C LYS A 63 14.99 -13.25 -34.34
N VAL A 64 13.79 -12.86 -33.90
CA VAL A 64 12.75 -12.37 -34.84
C VAL A 64 13.19 -11.03 -35.41
#